data_AF-A0A9Y3VVF3-F1
#
_entry.id   AF-A0A9Y3VVF3-F1
#
_cell.length_a   1.000
_cell.length_b   1.000
_cell.length_c   1.000
_cell.angle_alpha   90.00
_cell.angle_beta   90.00
_cell.angle_gamma   90.00
#
_symmetry.space_group_name_H-M   'P 1'
#
loop_
_entity.id
_entity.type
_entity.pdbx_description
1 polymer ?
#
loop_
_entity_poly.entity_id
_entity_poly.type
_entity_poly.pdbx_seq_one_letter_code
_entity_poly.pdbx_strand_id
1 'polypeptide(L)'
;ISSQVTIITKTFLRYKQLRVLLDSIRKFYSDIKVIIADDSLQPESVTGENIQHYIMPPAQGWFAGRNLAVSQVTTKYFLWVDDDFLFSEKTKIEKLVEVMEAVPELDVVGGSVQGNRFYFSILYEEGDENEGGCLYRKSGGKFHRLPGYPQCHLASGVVNFFLARTDAMQRVRFDPKLQRVAHSEFFMDGLGSLMVASCGDVIIDHQPKTQENRNPTYNKFRHPERSEGKFKLQLHFFKNHLKCIRYG
;
A
#
# COMPACT_ATOMS: atom_id res chain seq x y z
N ILE A 1 -18.63 5.77 -8.27
CA ILE A 1 -17.35 5.40 -7.60
C ILE A 1 -17.56 4.37 -6.50
N SER A 2 -18.48 4.59 -5.54
CA SER A 2 -18.69 3.67 -4.40
C SER A 2 -19.04 2.21 -4.77
N SER A 3 -19.61 1.96 -5.95
CA SER A 3 -19.87 0.60 -6.45
C SER A 3 -18.62 -0.11 -7.03
N GLN A 4 -17.57 0.65 -7.36
CA GLN A 4 -16.36 0.14 -8.01
C GLN A 4 -15.15 0.06 -7.08
N VAL A 5 -15.14 0.89 -6.03
CA VAL A 5 -13.99 1.06 -5.13
C VAL A 5 -14.42 0.92 -3.68
N THR A 6 -13.66 0.12 -2.94
CA THR A 6 -13.66 0.10 -1.47
C THR A 6 -12.37 0.74 -0.96
N ILE A 7 -12.45 1.65 0.00
CA ILE A 7 -11.24 2.14 0.68
C ILE A 7 -10.85 1.12 1.73
N ILE A 8 -9.57 0.77 1.79
CA ILE A 8 -9.06 -0.11 2.85
C ILE A 8 -7.89 0.54 3.56
N THR A 9 -7.83 0.30 4.86
CA THR A 9 -6.76 0.80 5.72
C THR A 9 -6.43 -0.19 6.82
N LYS A 10 -5.26 -0.01 7.43
CA LYS A 10 -4.81 -0.78 8.59
C LYS A 10 -4.34 0.16 9.67
N THR A 11 -4.83 -0.05 10.88
CA THR A 11 -4.48 0.73 12.07
C THR A 11 -3.74 -0.11 13.10
N PHE A 12 -2.93 0.55 13.92
CA PHE A 12 -2.30 -0.01 15.12
C PHE A 12 -2.05 1.11 16.11
N LEU A 13 -2.80 1.17 17.22
CA LEU A 13 -2.65 2.18 18.28
C LEU A 13 -2.78 3.64 17.80
N ARG A 14 -3.42 3.89 16.65
CA ARG A 14 -3.51 5.21 15.98
C ARG A 14 -4.95 5.69 15.75
N TYR A 15 -5.85 5.43 16.70
CA TYR A 15 -7.27 5.81 16.55
C TYR A 15 -7.54 7.30 16.35
N LYS A 16 -6.68 8.18 16.89
CA LYS A 16 -6.80 9.62 16.64
C LYS A 16 -6.61 9.93 15.15
N GLN A 17 -5.58 9.35 14.54
CA GLN A 17 -5.29 9.51 13.11
C GLN A 17 -6.38 8.88 12.25
N LEU A 18 -6.79 7.66 12.62
CA LEU A 18 -7.84 6.92 11.92
C LEU A 18 -9.16 7.70 11.90
N ARG A 19 -9.57 8.32 13.01
CA ARG A 19 -10.78 9.16 13.05
C ARG A 19 -10.68 10.35 12.09
N VAL A 20 -9.55 11.05 12.09
CA VAL A 20 -9.29 12.17 11.15
C VAL A 20 -9.33 11.68 9.69
N LEU A 21 -8.75 10.51 9.40
CA LEU A 21 -8.84 9.89 8.07
C LEU A 21 -10.31 9.65 7.69
N LEU A 22 -11.08 8.99 8.56
CA LEU A 22 -12.48 8.65 8.31
C LEU A 22 -13.35 9.90 8.09
N ASP A 23 -13.18 10.93 8.92
CA ASP A 23 -13.89 12.20 8.78
C ASP A 23 -13.57 12.87 7.43
N SER A 24 -12.31 12.85 7.02
CA SER A 24 -11.89 13.39 5.73
C SER A 24 -12.44 12.58 4.56
N ILE A 25 -12.48 11.24 4.65
CA ILE A 25 -13.12 10.38 3.66
C ILE A 25 -14.59 10.77 3.52
N ARG A 26 -15.31 10.87 4.64
CA ARG A 26 -16.76 11.18 4.64
C ARG A 26 -17.07 12.55 4.06
N LYS A 27 -16.16 13.53 4.18
CA LYS A 27 -16.28 14.85 3.55
C LYS A 27 -16.30 14.80 2.01
N PHE A 28 -15.55 13.89 1.39
CA PHE A 28 -15.40 13.83 -0.07
C PHE A 28 -16.10 12.64 -0.73
N TYR A 29 -16.32 11.56 0.02
CA TYR A 29 -16.95 10.31 -0.41
C TYR A 29 -17.84 9.78 0.74
N SER A 30 -18.99 10.41 0.95
CA SER A 30 -19.89 10.12 2.09
C SER A 30 -20.26 8.64 2.20
N ASP A 31 -20.55 8.00 1.07
CA ASP A 31 -21.15 6.65 1.04
C ASP A 31 -20.15 5.55 0.67
N ILE A 32 -18.86 5.88 0.51
CA ILE A 32 -17.88 4.86 0.11
C ILE A 32 -17.62 3.90 1.28
N LYS A 33 -17.56 2.60 0.96
CA LYS A 33 -17.22 1.56 1.92
C LYS A 33 -15.77 1.72 2.39
N VAL A 34 -15.55 1.66 3.70
CA VAL A 34 -14.24 1.65 4.32
C VAL A 34 -14.07 0.37 5.13
N ILE A 35 -13.00 -0.38 4.86
CA ILE A 35 -12.62 -1.58 5.62
C ILE A 35 -11.35 -1.28 6.41
N ILE A 36 -11.41 -1.53 7.71
CA ILE A 36 -10.33 -1.28 8.66
C ILE A 36 -9.87 -2.63 9.21
N ALA A 37 -8.60 -2.96 8.97
CA ALA A 37 -7.94 -4.04 9.70
C ALA A 37 -7.18 -3.46 10.90
N ASP A 38 -7.41 -4.02 12.09
CA ASP A 38 -6.90 -3.48 13.35
C ASP A 38 -6.24 -4.57 14.19
N ASP A 39 -4.94 -4.46 14.39
CA ASP A 39 -4.15 -5.36 15.25
C ASP A 39 -3.67 -4.64 16.52
N SER A 40 -4.38 -3.60 16.97
CA SER A 40 -4.08 -2.86 18.20
C SER A 40 -4.09 -3.77 19.43
N LEU A 41 -3.26 -3.43 20.42
CA LEU A 41 -3.14 -4.21 21.66
C LEU A 41 -4.46 -4.25 22.45
N GLN A 42 -5.20 -3.14 22.43
CA GLN A 42 -6.51 -2.99 23.05
C GLN A 42 -7.39 -2.25 22.04
N PRO A 43 -8.15 -2.99 21.21
CA PRO A 43 -8.90 -2.35 20.15
C PRO A 43 -10.04 -1.47 20.65
N GLU A 44 -10.17 -0.26 20.09
CA GLU A 44 -11.34 0.61 20.28
C GLU A 44 -12.43 0.27 19.26
N SER A 45 -13.70 0.33 19.66
CA SER A 45 -14.79 0.18 18.70
C SER A 45 -14.83 1.38 17.74
N VAL A 46 -14.81 1.11 16.45
CA VAL A 46 -14.96 2.09 15.38
C VAL A 46 -16.23 1.73 14.61
N THR A 47 -17.23 2.60 14.70
CA THR A 47 -18.55 2.41 14.08
C THR A 47 -18.89 3.58 13.19
N GLY A 48 -19.79 3.36 12.24
CA GLY A 48 -20.29 4.37 11.32
C GLY A 48 -20.89 3.73 10.07
N GLU A 49 -21.63 4.53 9.29
CA GLU A 49 -22.18 4.07 8.03
C GLU A 49 -21.08 3.61 7.08
N ASN A 50 -21.30 2.48 6.40
CA ASN A 50 -20.36 1.90 5.44
C ASN A 50 -18.93 1.67 5.99
N ILE A 51 -18.79 1.48 7.31
CA ILE A 51 -17.54 1.07 7.96
C ILE A 51 -17.63 -0.40 8.33
N GLN A 52 -16.60 -1.17 7.96
CA GLN A 52 -16.38 -2.50 8.48
C GLN A 52 -15.06 -2.53 9.24
N HIS A 53 -15.11 -2.90 10.51
CA HIS A 53 -13.95 -2.93 11.40
C HIS A 53 -13.64 -4.37 11.79
N TYR A 54 -12.47 -4.86 11.38
CA TYR A 54 -12.01 -6.22 11.63
C TYR A 54 -10.84 -6.21 12.59
N ILE A 55 -11.04 -6.82 13.75
CA ILE A 55 -10.05 -6.95 14.80
C ILE A 55 -9.22 -8.22 14.57
N MET A 56 -7.91 -8.06 14.62
CA MET A 56 -6.90 -9.11 14.51
C MET A 56 -6.29 -9.41 15.88
N PRO A 57 -5.60 -10.56 16.02
CA PRO A 57 -4.70 -10.74 17.14
C PRO A 57 -3.70 -9.57 17.25
N PRO A 58 -3.29 -9.17 18.48
CA PRO A 58 -2.42 -8.04 18.67
C PRO A 58 -1.09 -8.14 17.90
N ALA A 59 -0.67 -7.02 17.30
CA ALA A 59 0.62 -6.85 16.65
C ALA A 59 0.96 -7.89 15.55
N GLN A 60 -0.05 -8.40 14.84
CA GLN A 60 0.14 -9.33 13.71
C GLN A 60 0.92 -8.73 12.54
N GLY A 61 0.93 -7.40 12.42
CA GLY A 61 1.78 -6.69 11.49
C GLY A 61 1.06 -6.22 10.23
N TRP A 62 1.82 -5.47 9.43
CA TRP A 62 1.31 -4.66 8.34
C TRP A 62 0.78 -5.48 7.16
N PHE A 63 1.54 -6.49 6.73
CA PHE A 63 1.16 -7.32 5.58
C PHE A 63 0.01 -8.28 5.90
N ALA A 64 -0.03 -8.83 7.11
CA ALA A 64 -1.17 -9.60 7.58
C ALA A 64 -2.46 -8.77 7.58
N GLY A 65 -2.41 -7.53 8.10
CA GLY A 65 -3.58 -6.64 8.10
C GLY A 65 -4.03 -6.20 6.70
N ARG A 66 -3.09 -5.97 5.78
CA ARG A 66 -3.39 -5.74 4.37
C ARG A 66 -4.18 -6.90 3.75
N ASN A 67 -3.70 -8.13 3.94
CA ASN A 67 -4.39 -9.32 3.42
C ASN A 67 -5.80 -9.46 4.02
N LEU A 68 -5.96 -9.23 5.33
CA LEU A 68 -7.27 -9.28 5.96
C LEU A 68 -8.19 -8.27 5.28
N ALA A 69 -7.80 -6.99 5.19
CA ALA A 69 -8.64 -5.97 4.59
C ALA A 69 -9.01 -6.30 3.12
N VAL A 70 -8.03 -6.73 2.30
CA VAL A 70 -8.26 -7.13 0.89
C VAL A 70 -9.22 -8.32 0.79
N SER A 71 -9.14 -9.30 1.69
CA SER A 71 -10.03 -10.47 1.66
C SER A 71 -11.50 -10.13 1.90
N GLN A 72 -11.80 -8.94 2.43
CA GLN A 72 -13.15 -8.46 2.70
C GLN A 72 -13.68 -7.51 1.60
N VAL A 73 -12.85 -7.19 0.60
CA VAL A 73 -13.23 -6.35 -0.54
C VAL A 73 -14.02 -7.18 -1.54
N THR A 74 -15.18 -6.66 -1.96
CA THR A 74 -16.03 -7.26 -2.99
C THR A 74 -16.12 -6.41 -4.26
N THR A 75 -15.61 -5.18 -4.23
CA THR A 75 -15.58 -4.27 -5.38
C THR A 75 -14.43 -4.61 -6.33
N LYS A 76 -14.54 -4.22 -7.61
CA LYS A 76 -13.52 -4.46 -8.64
C LYS A 76 -12.14 -3.94 -8.24
N TYR A 77 -12.12 -2.77 -7.61
CA TYR A 77 -10.92 -2.14 -7.10
C TYR A 77 -11.00 -1.89 -5.60
N PHE A 78 -9.85 -1.69 -4.99
CA PHE A 78 -9.74 -1.01 -3.70
C PHE A 78 -8.70 0.09 -3.76
N LEU A 79 -8.86 1.08 -2.88
CA LEU A 79 -7.86 2.12 -2.64
C LEU A 79 -7.17 1.85 -1.30
N TRP A 80 -5.86 1.64 -1.31
CA TRP A 80 -5.07 1.57 -0.08
C TRP A 80 -4.73 2.96 0.43
N VAL A 81 -4.98 3.19 1.72
CA VAL A 81 -4.57 4.41 2.44
C VAL A 81 -3.97 4.06 3.80
N ASP A 82 -2.91 4.75 4.20
CA ASP A 82 -2.40 4.67 5.57
C ASP A 82 -3.32 5.47 6.52
N ASP A 83 -3.43 5.04 7.78
CA ASP A 83 -4.40 5.58 8.76
C ASP A 83 -4.19 7.06 9.12
N ASP A 84 -3.06 7.66 8.73
CA ASP A 84 -2.66 9.05 8.97
C ASP A 84 -2.70 9.92 7.71
N PHE A 85 -3.34 9.43 6.65
CA PHE A 85 -3.65 10.23 5.47
C PHE A 85 -4.85 11.15 5.68
N LEU A 86 -4.96 12.14 4.81
CA LEU A 86 -6.01 13.14 4.81
C LEU A 86 -6.53 13.36 3.38
N PHE A 87 -7.82 13.12 3.17
CA PHE A 87 -8.47 13.40 1.90
C PHE A 87 -8.66 14.89 1.71
N SER A 88 -8.43 15.37 0.49
CA SER A 88 -8.66 16.76 0.10
C SER A 88 -9.30 16.84 -1.29
N GLU A 89 -9.56 18.05 -1.77
CA GLU A 89 -10.12 18.29 -3.10
C GLU A 89 -9.27 17.69 -4.23
N LYS A 90 -7.98 17.42 -3.96
CA LYS A 90 -7.03 16.80 -4.90
C LYS A 90 -7.05 15.27 -4.88
N THR A 91 -7.76 14.66 -3.93
CA THR A 91 -7.88 13.20 -3.80
C THR A 91 -9.05 12.68 -4.64
N LYS A 92 -8.86 12.67 -5.96
CA LYS A 92 -9.86 12.24 -6.96
C LYS A 92 -9.72 10.75 -7.30
N ILE A 93 -10.49 9.88 -6.64
CA ILE A 93 -10.48 8.41 -6.84
C ILE A 93 -10.89 8.09 -8.29
N GLU A 94 -11.87 8.82 -8.81
CA GLU A 94 -12.39 8.68 -10.16
C GLU A 94 -11.32 8.77 -11.25
N LYS A 95 -10.29 9.60 -11.06
CA LYS A 95 -9.17 9.71 -12.01
C LYS A 95 -8.27 8.47 -12.02
N LEU A 96 -8.09 7.83 -10.86
CA LEU A 96 -7.35 6.56 -10.80
C LEU A 96 -8.16 5.45 -11.46
N VAL A 97 -9.48 5.40 -11.23
CA VAL A 97 -10.37 4.43 -11.87
C VAL A 97 -10.36 4.63 -13.39
N GLU A 98 -10.44 5.87 -13.88
CA GLU A 98 -10.39 6.19 -15.31
C GLU A 98 -9.14 5.59 -15.99
N VAL A 99 -7.95 5.75 -15.38
CA VAL A 99 -6.70 5.17 -15.88
C VAL A 99 -6.75 3.64 -15.89
N MET A 100 -7.27 3.02 -14.81
CA MET A 100 -7.37 1.57 -14.69
C MET A 100 -8.36 0.94 -15.67
N GLU A 101 -9.42 1.66 -16.05
CA GLU A 101 -10.38 1.20 -17.06
C GLU A 101 -9.85 1.40 -18.49
N ALA A 102 -9.11 2.48 -18.73
CA ALA A 102 -8.54 2.78 -20.05
C ALA A 102 -7.32 1.92 -20.41
N VAL A 103 -6.63 1.36 -19.41
CA VAL A 103 -5.52 0.40 -19.60
C VAL A 103 -5.84 -0.87 -18.82
N PRO A 104 -6.65 -1.80 -19.38
CA PRO A 104 -7.18 -2.96 -18.66
C PRO A 104 -6.10 -3.89 -18.09
N GLU A 105 -4.90 -3.90 -18.67
CA GLU A 105 -3.76 -4.69 -18.20
C GLU A 105 -3.17 -4.17 -16.90
N LEU A 106 -3.51 -2.93 -16.47
CA LEU A 106 -3.02 -2.41 -15.20
C LEU A 106 -3.67 -3.12 -14.02
N ASP A 107 -2.82 -3.47 -13.06
CA ASP A 107 -3.21 -4.05 -11.77
C ASP A 107 -3.14 -3.02 -10.65
N VAL A 108 -2.23 -2.04 -10.74
CA VAL A 108 -2.01 -1.01 -9.72
C VAL A 108 -1.73 0.35 -10.35
N VAL A 109 -2.40 1.40 -9.85
CA VAL A 109 -2.05 2.79 -10.14
C VAL A 109 -1.84 3.57 -8.83
N GLY A 110 -0.63 4.11 -8.66
CA GLY A 110 -0.26 4.94 -7.51
C GLY A 110 -0.46 6.42 -7.75
N GLY A 111 -0.89 7.14 -6.70
CA GLY A 111 -0.91 8.60 -6.67
C GLY A 111 0.34 9.19 -6.01
N SER A 112 0.19 10.40 -5.48
CA SER A 112 1.25 11.10 -4.73
C SER A 112 0.81 11.45 -3.31
N VAL A 113 1.77 11.49 -2.38
CA VAL A 113 1.53 11.91 -0.99
C VAL A 113 2.15 13.29 -0.81
N GLN A 114 1.31 14.31 -0.55
CA GLN A 114 1.73 15.72 -0.48
C GLN A 114 2.53 16.16 -1.73
N GLY A 115 2.15 15.66 -2.91
CA GLY A 115 2.81 15.92 -4.19
C GLY A 115 4.07 15.08 -4.46
N ASN A 116 4.58 14.34 -3.47
CA ASN A 116 5.73 13.46 -3.65
C ASN A 116 5.31 12.12 -4.25
N ARG A 117 5.96 11.74 -5.35
CA ARG A 117 5.71 10.48 -6.07
C ARG A 117 6.83 9.49 -5.72
N PHE A 118 6.62 8.62 -4.72
CA PHE A 118 7.63 7.64 -4.27
C PHE A 118 7.63 6.35 -5.11
N TYR A 119 7.55 6.46 -6.43
CA TYR A 119 7.65 5.30 -7.32
C TYR A 119 9.11 4.85 -7.49
N PHE A 120 9.27 3.62 -7.97
CA PHE A 120 10.57 3.03 -8.26
C PHE A 120 10.48 1.99 -9.38
N SER A 121 11.61 1.74 -10.03
CA SER A 121 11.78 0.60 -10.95
C SER A 121 12.61 -0.48 -10.28
N ILE A 122 12.33 -1.73 -10.60
CA ILE A 122 13.11 -2.90 -10.23
C ILE A 122 13.73 -3.44 -11.52
N LEU A 123 15.05 -3.67 -11.49
CA LEU A 123 15.78 -4.39 -12.53
C LEU A 123 16.27 -5.70 -11.93
N TYR A 124 16.10 -6.79 -12.68
CA TYR A 124 16.61 -8.11 -12.30
C TYR A 124 17.90 -8.40 -13.06
N GLU A 125 18.92 -8.79 -12.31
CA GLU A 125 20.20 -9.31 -12.79
C GLU A 125 20.19 -10.82 -12.57
N GLU A 126 20.26 -11.59 -13.66
CA GLU A 126 20.30 -13.05 -13.59
C GLU A 126 21.57 -13.51 -12.85
N GLY A 127 21.40 -14.45 -11.93
CA GLY A 127 22.49 -15.05 -11.17
C GLY A 127 22.74 -16.49 -11.57
N ASP A 128 23.60 -17.17 -10.82
CA ASP A 128 23.84 -18.60 -11.02
C ASP A 128 22.77 -19.47 -10.34
N GLU A 129 22.75 -20.76 -10.71
CA GLU A 129 21.78 -21.73 -10.20
C GLU A 129 21.82 -21.91 -8.67
N ASN A 130 22.98 -21.69 -8.03
CA ASN A 130 23.17 -21.96 -6.61
C ASN A 130 22.78 -20.79 -5.71
N GLU A 131 23.09 -19.56 -6.14
CA GLU A 131 22.90 -18.36 -5.32
C GLU A 131 21.72 -17.50 -5.76
N GLY A 132 21.25 -17.68 -7.00
CA GLY A 132 20.12 -16.94 -7.55
C GLY A 132 20.46 -15.50 -7.93
N GLY A 133 19.47 -14.80 -8.48
CA GLY A 133 19.66 -13.47 -9.07
C GLY A 133 19.72 -12.32 -8.07
N CYS A 134 19.91 -11.11 -8.59
CA CYS A 134 19.93 -9.87 -7.82
C CYS A 134 18.88 -8.89 -8.30
N LEU A 135 18.21 -8.18 -7.38
CA LEU A 135 17.34 -7.05 -7.71
C LEU A 135 18.06 -5.73 -7.47
N TYR A 136 17.93 -4.80 -8.41
CA TYR A 136 18.27 -3.39 -8.22
C TYR A 136 17.00 -2.54 -8.20
N ARG A 137 16.67 -1.99 -7.03
CA ARG A 137 15.53 -1.08 -6.83
C ARG A 137 16.00 0.37 -6.94
N LYS A 138 15.66 1.03 -8.04
CA LYS A 138 16.01 2.42 -8.33
C LYS A 138 14.89 3.37 -7.95
N SER A 139 15.12 4.20 -6.93
CA SER A 139 14.19 5.25 -6.49
C SER A 139 13.97 6.28 -7.61
N GLY A 140 12.71 6.65 -7.87
CA GLY A 140 12.38 7.55 -8.98
C GLY A 140 12.65 6.94 -10.37
N GLY A 141 12.97 5.65 -10.44
CA GLY A 141 13.03 4.90 -11.70
C GLY A 141 11.64 4.71 -12.28
N LYS A 142 11.49 5.00 -13.58
CA LYS A 142 10.25 4.89 -14.34
C LYS A 142 10.54 4.40 -15.75
N PHE A 143 9.53 3.79 -16.37
CA PHE A 143 9.59 3.34 -17.75
C PHE A 143 8.83 4.34 -18.64
N HIS A 144 8.25 3.86 -19.75
CA HIS A 144 7.50 4.71 -20.67
C HIS A 144 6.19 5.22 -20.04
N ARG A 145 5.64 6.28 -20.65
CA ARG A 145 4.33 6.83 -20.29
C ARG A 145 3.22 5.86 -20.68
N LEU A 146 2.09 5.98 -19.99
CA LEU A 146 0.87 5.31 -20.43
C LEU A 146 0.29 6.03 -21.67
N PRO A 147 -0.16 5.29 -22.71
CA PRO A 147 -0.87 5.87 -23.84
C PRO A 147 -2.09 6.68 -23.37
N GLY A 148 -2.27 7.90 -23.88
CA GLY A 148 -3.39 8.78 -23.49
C GLY A 148 -3.26 9.47 -22.12
N TYR A 149 -2.35 9.03 -21.25
CA TYR A 149 -2.17 9.55 -19.89
C TYR A 149 -0.72 10.01 -19.65
N PRO A 150 -0.31 11.18 -20.20
CA PRO A 150 1.09 11.63 -20.14
C PRO A 150 1.59 11.94 -18.72
N GLN A 151 0.67 12.17 -17.78
CA GLN A 151 0.98 12.35 -16.36
C GLN A 151 1.33 11.05 -15.63
N CYS A 152 1.06 9.90 -16.25
CA CYS A 152 1.26 8.57 -15.73
C CYS A 152 2.41 7.84 -16.43
N HIS A 153 3.22 7.10 -15.66
CA HIS A 153 4.34 6.32 -16.18
C HIS A 153 4.29 4.91 -15.60
N LEU A 154 4.69 3.92 -16.38
CA LEU A 154 4.93 2.58 -15.85
C LEU A 154 6.07 2.62 -14.82
N ALA A 155 5.91 1.84 -13.77
CA ALA A 155 6.87 1.66 -12.68
C ALA A 155 6.85 0.19 -12.24
N SER A 156 7.75 -0.19 -11.32
CA SER A 156 7.69 -1.50 -10.68
C SER A 156 6.96 -1.44 -9.35
N GLY A 157 6.94 -0.28 -8.68
CA GLY A 157 6.16 -0.10 -7.47
C GLY A 157 5.91 1.37 -7.14
N VAL A 158 4.96 1.59 -6.23
CA VAL A 158 4.44 2.91 -5.87
C VAL A 158 4.36 3.11 -4.36
N VAL A 159 4.11 4.35 -3.94
CA VAL A 159 3.88 4.72 -2.54
C VAL A 159 2.63 4.00 -1.99
N ASN A 160 2.47 3.96 -0.65
CA ASN A 160 1.28 3.47 0.07
C ASN A 160 0.00 4.32 -0.16
N PHE A 161 -0.19 4.85 -1.36
CA PHE A 161 -1.41 5.49 -1.82
C PHE A 161 -1.64 5.03 -3.26
N PHE A 162 -2.44 3.97 -3.41
CA PHE A 162 -2.66 3.35 -4.71
C PHE A 162 -4.05 2.73 -4.82
N LEU A 163 -4.59 2.75 -6.04
CA LEU A 163 -5.75 1.98 -6.43
C LEU A 163 -5.26 0.68 -7.05
N ALA A 164 -5.89 -0.44 -6.70
CA ALA A 164 -5.48 -1.77 -7.13
C ALA A 164 -6.68 -2.62 -7.52
N ARG A 165 -6.50 -3.49 -8.52
CA ARG A 165 -7.45 -4.57 -8.84
C ARG A 165 -7.50 -5.56 -7.67
N THR A 166 -8.72 -5.89 -7.22
CA THR A 166 -8.91 -6.77 -6.07
C THR A 166 -8.36 -8.18 -6.33
N ASP A 167 -8.61 -8.73 -7.52
CA ASP A 167 -8.17 -10.09 -7.91
C ASP A 167 -6.65 -10.22 -8.04
N ALA A 168 -5.98 -9.22 -8.62
CA ALA A 168 -4.53 -9.20 -8.75
C ALA A 168 -3.83 -9.20 -7.38
N MET A 169 -4.38 -8.48 -6.39
CA MET A 169 -3.85 -8.51 -5.03
C MET A 169 -4.15 -9.81 -4.29
N GLN A 170 -5.29 -10.46 -4.56
CA GLN A 170 -5.59 -11.78 -4.02
C GLN A 170 -4.69 -12.88 -4.60
N ARG A 171 -4.17 -12.67 -5.82
CA ARG A 171 -3.20 -13.56 -6.49
C ARG A 171 -1.79 -13.43 -5.93
N VAL A 172 -1.24 -12.21 -5.85
CA VAL A 172 0.15 -11.99 -5.37
C VAL A 172 0.23 -12.05 -3.85
N ARG A 173 -0.71 -11.37 -3.17
CA ARG A 173 -0.80 -11.22 -1.70
C ARG A 173 0.40 -10.53 -1.06
N PHE A 174 0.21 -10.07 0.16
CA PHE A 174 1.29 -9.56 1.00
C PHE A 174 1.87 -10.70 1.84
N ASP A 175 3.18 -10.90 1.92
CA ASP A 175 3.74 -11.98 2.75
C ASP A 175 3.55 -11.69 4.26
N PRO A 176 2.68 -12.42 4.99
CA PRO A 176 2.37 -12.08 6.38
C PRO A 176 3.55 -12.31 7.34
N LYS A 177 4.63 -12.97 6.89
CA LYS A 177 5.88 -13.08 7.66
C LYS A 177 6.58 -11.71 7.83
N LEU A 178 6.26 -10.75 6.97
CA LEU A 178 6.83 -9.40 6.96
C LEU A 178 5.95 -8.43 7.77
N GLN A 179 6.25 -8.30 9.07
CA GLN A 179 5.39 -7.57 10.00
C GLN A 179 5.57 -6.05 9.94
N ARG A 180 6.82 -5.56 10.04
CA ARG A 180 7.14 -4.11 10.16
C ARG A 180 8.14 -3.61 9.13
N VAL A 181 8.71 -4.53 8.37
CA VAL A 181 9.57 -4.26 7.21
C VAL A 181 8.82 -4.77 6.00
N ALA A 182 8.54 -3.94 4.98
CA ALA A 182 8.31 -4.39 3.60
C ALA A 182 7.68 -3.34 2.65
N HIS A 183 8.35 -2.22 2.32
CA HIS A 183 7.74 -1.23 1.42
C HIS A 183 7.75 -1.60 -0.08
N SER A 184 8.67 -2.46 -0.53
CA SER A 184 8.84 -2.83 -1.95
C SER A 184 8.52 -4.30 -2.22
N GLU A 185 8.41 -5.12 -1.18
CA GLU A 185 8.48 -6.57 -1.25
C GLU A 185 7.23 -7.17 -1.88
N PHE A 186 6.07 -6.55 -1.66
CA PHE A 186 4.86 -6.87 -2.41
C PHE A 186 5.05 -6.74 -3.93
N PHE A 187 5.70 -5.66 -4.36
CA PHE A 187 5.97 -5.41 -5.78
C PHE A 187 7.09 -6.29 -6.33
N MET A 188 8.04 -6.71 -5.49
CA MET A 188 9.06 -7.69 -5.85
C MET A 188 8.44 -9.08 -6.07
N ASP A 189 7.56 -9.50 -5.17
CA ASP A 189 6.85 -10.78 -5.28
C ASP A 189 5.87 -10.79 -6.46
N GLY A 190 5.35 -9.62 -6.84
CA GLY A 190 4.50 -9.43 -8.02
C GLY A 190 5.25 -9.14 -9.32
N LEU A 191 6.59 -9.16 -9.34
CA LEU A 191 7.36 -8.85 -10.54
C LEU A 191 7.03 -9.86 -11.66
N GLY A 192 6.69 -9.37 -12.84
CA GLY A 192 6.21 -10.19 -13.97
C GLY A 192 4.74 -10.63 -13.88
N SER A 193 4.07 -10.39 -12.74
CA SER A 193 2.64 -10.72 -12.53
C SER A 193 1.74 -9.50 -12.30
N LEU A 194 2.34 -8.33 -12.00
CA LEU A 194 1.65 -7.06 -11.81
C LEU A 194 2.13 -6.04 -12.82
N MET A 195 1.18 -5.39 -13.50
CA MET A 195 1.47 -4.16 -14.25
C MET A 195 1.13 -2.94 -13.40
N VAL A 196 2.15 -2.11 -13.13
CA VAL A 196 2.06 -1.00 -12.18
C VAL A 196 2.35 0.34 -12.87
N ALA A 197 1.55 1.34 -12.57
CA ALA A 197 1.77 2.72 -13.01
C ALA A 197 1.77 3.70 -11.83
N SER A 198 2.47 4.82 -12.00
CA SER A 198 2.38 5.98 -11.10
C SER A 198 1.88 7.19 -11.88
N CYS A 199 0.80 7.77 -11.39
CA CYS A 199 0.27 9.06 -11.79
C CYS A 199 0.57 10.07 -10.67
N GLY A 200 0.36 11.36 -10.89
CA GLY A 200 0.41 12.27 -9.75
C GLY A 200 -0.26 13.60 -9.96
N ASP A 201 -1.35 13.53 -10.71
CA ASP A 201 -2.50 14.42 -10.68
C ASP A 201 -3.47 14.08 -9.54
N VAL A 202 -3.38 12.87 -8.95
CA VAL A 202 -4.12 12.49 -7.74
C VAL A 202 -3.21 12.56 -6.52
N ILE A 203 -3.62 13.37 -5.55
CA ILE A 203 -2.81 13.69 -4.36
C ILE A 203 -3.60 13.37 -3.09
N ILE A 204 -2.98 12.67 -2.17
CA ILE A 204 -3.44 12.52 -0.78
C ILE A 204 -2.55 13.38 0.12
N ASP A 205 -3.15 14.03 1.11
CA ASP A 205 -2.39 14.76 2.13
C ASP A 205 -2.02 13.82 3.29
N HIS A 206 -1.10 14.27 4.14
CA HIS A 206 -0.65 13.52 5.31
C HIS A 206 -0.83 14.38 6.55
N GLN A 207 -1.35 13.81 7.63
CA GLN A 207 -1.52 14.51 8.89
C GLN A 207 -0.15 14.94 9.47
N PRO A 208 -0.04 16.14 10.06
CA PRO A 208 1.22 16.64 10.58
C PRO A 208 1.71 15.80 11.76
N LYS A 209 3.02 15.54 11.81
CA LYS A 209 3.69 14.79 12.87
C LYS A 209 3.99 15.68 14.08
N THR A 210 2.95 16.14 14.77
CA THR A 210 3.06 16.94 16.00
C THR A 210 3.31 16.06 17.22
N GLN A 211 3.75 16.65 18.34
CA GLN A 211 3.94 15.92 19.60
C GLN A 211 2.63 15.35 20.15
N GLU A 212 1.53 16.09 19.99
CA GLU A 212 0.17 15.68 20.39
C GLU A 212 -0.38 14.50 19.59
N ASN A 213 0.07 14.35 18.34
CA ASN A 213 -0.28 13.26 17.44
C ASN A 213 0.62 12.04 17.60
N ARG A 214 1.63 12.06 18.50
CA ARG A 214 2.48 10.90 18.77
C ARG A 214 1.87 10.03 19.85
N ASN A 215 1.81 8.72 19.59
CA ASN A 215 1.53 7.72 20.61
C ASN A 215 2.86 7.09 21.08
N PRO A 216 3.30 7.30 22.33
CA PRO A 216 4.56 6.75 22.84
C PRO A 216 4.61 5.22 22.79
N THR A 217 3.48 4.55 22.99
CA THR A 217 3.39 3.08 22.89
C THR A 217 3.58 2.64 21.45
N TYR A 218 2.92 3.29 20.48
CA TYR A 218 3.12 3.03 19.04
C TYR A 218 4.59 3.16 18.62
N ASN A 219 5.30 4.19 19.11
CA ASN A 219 6.68 4.43 18.73
C ASN A 219 7.62 3.26 19.07
N LYS A 220 7.31 2.47 20.10
CA LYS A 220 8.06 1.26 20.45
C LYS A 220 7.99 0.18 19.36
N PHE A 221 6.96 0.20 18.53
CA PHE A 221 6.74 -0.74 17.42
C PHE A 221 7.06 -0.14 16.05
N ARG A 222 7.32 1.18 15.97
CA ARG A 222 7.50 1.88 14.69
C ARG A 222 8.75 1.44 13.94
N HIS A 223 9.81 1.16 14.69
CA HIS A 223 11.11 0.81 14.16
C HIS A 223 11.34 -0.70 14.33
N PRO A 224 11.56 -1.42 13.23
CA PRO A 224 11.84 -2.84 13.29
C PRO A 224 13.21 -3.09 13.92
N GLU A 225 13.35 -4.25 14.55
CA GLU A 225 14.64 -4.72 15.05
C GLU A 225 15.57 -5.12 13.89
N ARG A 226 16.89 -5.13 14.13
CA ARG A 226 17.87 -5.59 13.14
C ARG A 226 17.64 -7.05 12.72
N SER A 227 17.10 -7.88 13.62
CA SER A 227 16.72 -9.27 13.39
C SER A 227 15.66 -9.38 12.28
N GLU A 228 14.64 -8.52 12.27
CA GLU A 228 13.60 -8.49 11.23
C GLU A 228 14.18 -8.16 9.85
N GLY A 229 15.14 -7.24 9.80
CA GLY A 229 15.86 -6.92 8.56
C GLY A 229 16.65 -8.12 8.01
N LYS A 230 17.33 -8.89 8.87
CA LYS A 230 18.04 -10.11 8.48
C LYS A 230 17.08 -11.19 8.00
N PHE A 231 16.00 -11.42 8.74
CA PHE A 231 14.96 -12.38 8.38
C PHE A 231 14.34 -12.06 7.01
N LYS A 232 14.06 -10.78 6.74
CA LYS A 232 13.57 -10.33 5.43
C LYS A 232 14.50 -10.72 4.29
N LEU A 233 15.82 -10.52 4.44
CA LEU A 233 16.80 -10.90 3.42
C LEU A 233 16.86 -12.42 3.21
N GLN A 234 16.81 -13.20 4.30
CA GLN A 234 16.72 -14.66 4.21
C GLN A 234 15.45 -15.10 3.49
N LEU A 235 14.31 -14.46 3.79
CA LEU A 235 13.04 -14.75 3.14
C LEU A 235 13.13 -14.52 1.63
N HIS A 236 13.77 -13.44 1.17
CA HIS A 236 13.99 -13.20 -0.27
C HIS A 236 14.81 -14.29 -0.94
N PHE A 237 15.87 -14.76 -0.28
CA PHE A 237 16.66 -15.86 -0.81
C PHE A 237 15.81 -17.13 -0.93
N PHE A 238 15.18 -17.59 0.15
CA PHE A 238 14.45 -18.86 0.14
C PHE A 238 13.14 -18.84 -0.66
N LYS A 239 12.49 -17.68 -0.77
CA LYS A 239 11.21 -17.54 -1.46
C LYS A 239 11.38 -17.22 -2.94
N ASN A 240 12.27 -16.29 -3.25
CA ASN A 240 12.40 -15.70 -4.58
C ASN A 240 13.71 -16.09 -5.29
N HIS A 241 14.55 -16.92 -4.66
CA HIS A 241 15.90 -17.27 -5.13
C HIS A 241 16.72 -16.02 -5.47
N LEU A 242 16.74 -15.06 -4.54
CA LEU A 242 17.46 -13.79 -4.67
C LEU A 242 18.69 -13.76 -3.76
N LYS A 243 19.87 -13.75 -4.36
CA LYS A 243 21.17 -13.53 -3.68
C LYS A 243 21.23 -12.16 -3.03
N CYS A 244 20.75 -11.13 -3.73
CA CYS A 244 20.90 -9.76 -3.27
C CYS A 244 19.78 -8.82 -3.69
N ILE A 245 19.60 -7.76 -2.89
CA ILE A 245 18.76 -6.61 -3.23
C ILE A 245 19.59 -5.35 -2.98
N ARG A 246 19.83 -4.61 -4.06
CA ARG A 246 20.56 -3.34 -4.06
C ARG A 246 19.55 -2.19 -4.18
N TYR A 247 19.79 -1.12 -3.45
CA TYR A 247 18.92 0.05 -3.40
C TYR A 247 19.69 1.27 -3.92
N GLY A 248 19.08 2.03 -4.82
CA GLY A 248 19.60 3.30 -5.32
C GLY A 248 18.51 4.29 -5.68
#